data_AF-A0A3A9VD76-F1
#
_entry.id   AF-A0A3A9VD76-F1
#
_cell.length_a   1.000
_cell.length_b   1.000
_cell.length_c   1.000
_cell.angle_alpha   90.00
_cell.angle_beta   90.00
_cell.angle_gamma   90.00
#
_symmetry.space_group_name_H-M   'P 1'
#
loop_
_entity.id
_entity.type
_entity.pdbx_description
1 polymer ?
#
loop_
_entity_poly.entity_id
_entity_poly.type
_entity_poly.pdbx_seq_one_letter_code
_entity_poly.pdbx_strand_id
1 'polypeptide(L)'
;MKKLLNVLFVLTFSFCFSQTSTQLIDSIIKVNEFHTECTGPGCWKSKQYLNWEKLKSKLSTDEIVELSKHQNPVIRTYAATELIQTSKYPLSKILNFELTKPALIETLDGCLGDYESTSSVIYNEYWNKIRFEALEGTSNNDSIKNLVMSKKVKADIEMKKTDSIIIFSKNKVDPLLYGKALSNRTYSRGYNSRILELLLNYNDFVAFNYLNKHYPKEYDLQFRTYFKTKFLDAKFETENEIYDLLGFIDFLVESEDSDLKKIAINKLKKDDSWKAEEDWFMKSLEKNGIKF
;
A
#
# COMPACT_ATOMS: atom_id res chain seq x y z
N MET A 1 -23.27 -77.43 -10.37
CA MET A 1 -22.53 -76.28 -10.95
C MET A 1 -23.12 -75.00 -10.37
N LYS A 2 -22.72 -74.61 -9.14
CA LYS A 2 -21.79 -73.49 -8.87
C LYS A 2 -21.99 -72.26 -9.77
N LYS A 3 -22.80 -71.29 -9.33
CA LYS A 3 -22.55 -69.86 -9.55
C LYS A 3 -22.89 -69.10 -8.28
N LEU A 4 -21.86 -68.96 -7.44
CA LEU A 4 -21.79 -67.98 -6.35
C LEU A 4 -21.72 -66.59 -6.98
N LEU A 5 -22.76 -65.79 -6.79
CA LEU A 5 -22.77 -64.37 -7.11
C LEU A 5 -22.33 -63.61 -5.85
N ASN A 6 -21.02 -63.57 -5.58
CA ASN A 6 -20.45 -62.68 -4.59
C ASN A 6 -20.38 -61.27 -5.19
N VAL A 7 -21.41 -60.46 -4.96
CA VAL A 7 -21.35 -59.02 -5.19
C VAL A 7 -20.55 -58.41 -4.04
N LEU A 8 -19.26 -58.20 -4.29
CA LEU A 8 -18.37 -57.48 -3.41
C LEU A 8 -18.72 -55.99 -3.52
N PHE A 9 -19.54 -55.49 -2.59
CA PHE A 9 -19.83 -54.08 -2.43
C PHE A 9 -18.57 -53.42 -1.83
N VAL A 10 -17.62 -53.04 -2.68
CA VAL A 10 -16.48 -52.21 -2.25
C VAL A 10 -17.03 -50.80 -2.04
N LEU A 11 -17.54 -50.56 -0.83
CA LEU A 11 -17.64 -49.22 -0.26
C LEU A 11 -16.22 -48.69 -0.13
N THR A 12 -15.70 -48.07 -1.20
CA THR A 12 -14.62 -47.10 -1.06
C THR A 12 -15.20 -45.94 -0.27
N PHE A 13 -15.20 -46.05 1.06
CA PHE A 13 -15.16 -44.90 1.93
C PHE A 13 -13.87 -44.16 1.58
N SER A 14 -13.93 -43.31 0.56
CA SER A 14 -13.03 -42.17 0.44
C SER A 14 -13.27 -41.35 1.69
N PHE A 15 -12.57 -41.71 2.77
CA PHE A 15 -12.36 -40.81 3.89
C PHE A 15 -11.62 -39.61 3.28
N CYS A 16 -12.39 -38.63 2.81
CA CYS A 16 -11.92 -37.27 2.61
C CYS A 16 -11.51 -36.79 4.00
N PHE A 17 -10.27 -37.08 4.39
CA PHE A 17 -9.67 -36.50 5.57
C PHE A 17 -9.66 -34.99 5.34
N SER A 18 -10.65 -34.31 5.92
CA SER A 18 -10.71 -32.86 5.90
C SER A 18 -9.43 -32.34 6.55
N GLN A 19 -8.69 -31.51 5.84
CA GLN A 19 -7.45 -30.94 6.38
C GLN A 19 -7.74 -30.20 7.69
N THR A 20 -6.86 -30.37 8.67
CA THR A 20 -6.94 -29.63 9.93
C THR A 20 -6.55 -28.16 9.70
N SER A 21 -6.94 -27.27 10.62
CA SER A 21 -6.55 -25.85 10.54
C SER A 21 -5.02 -25.70 10.53
N THR A 22 -4.30 -26.48 11.33
CA THR A 22 -2.82 -26.51 11.35
C THR A 22 -2.25 -26.92 9.98
N GLN A 23 -2.76 -27.99 9.36
CA GLN A 23 -2.30 -28.42 8.04
C GLN A 23 -2.55 -27.37 6.95
N LEU A 24 -3.65 -26.62 7.05
CA LEU A 24 -3.95 -25.53 6.13
C LEU A 24 -3.02 -24.33 6.35
N ILE A 25 -2.76 -23.95 7.61
CA ILE A 25 -1.78 -22.91 7.97
C ILE A 25 -0.40 -23.29 7.42
N ASP A 26 0.08 -24.51 7.67
CA ASP A 26 1.38 -24.99 7.18
C ASP A 26 1.44 -24.97 5.65
N SER A 27 0.34 -25.30 4.98
CA SER A 27 0.25 -25.26 3.52
C SER A 27 0.35 -23.83 2.96
N ILE A 28 -0.27 -22.86 3.64
CA ILE A 28 -0.22 -21.43 3.26
C ILE A 28 1.19 -20.87 3.51
N ILE A 29 1.78 -21.18 4.67
CA ILE A 29 3.15 -20.77 5.04
C ILE A 29 4.18 -21.38 4.08
N LYS A 30 3.95 -22.59 3.58
CA LYS A 30 4.88 -23.23 2.65
C LYS A 30 5.01 -22.48 1.32
N VAL A 31 3.93 -21.89 0.82
CA VAL A 31 3.97 -21.03 -0.38
C VAL A 31 4.47 -19.63 -0.01
N ASN A 32 4.00 -19.10 1.12
CA ASN A 32 4.39 -17.79 1.65
C ASN A 32 4.17 -16.60 0.70
N GLU A 33 3.12 -16.68 -0.11
CA GLU A 33 2.62 -15.62 -0.99
C GLU A 33 1.19 -15.26 -0.60
N PHE A 34 0.82 -13.98 -0.71
CA PHE A 34 -0.55 -13.51 -0.51
C PHE A 34 -1.26 -13.37 -1.86
N HIS A 35 -2.17 -14.30 -2.15
CA HIS A 35 -2.97 -14.27 -3.37
C HIS A 35 -4.35 -13.73 -3.08
N THR A 36 -4.85 -12.83 -3.92
CA THR A 36 -6.25 -12.37 -3.89
C THR A 36 -7.19 -13.47 -4.42
N GLU A 37 -8.50 -13.21 -4.41
CA GLU A 37 -9.49 -14.18 -4.91
C GLU A 37 -9.36 -14.47 -6.41
N CYS A 38 -8.71 -13.57 -7.14
CA CYS A 38 -8.67 -13.51 -8.58
C CYS A 38 -7.22 -13.56 -9.01
N THR A 39 -6.76 -14.66 -9.61
CA THR A 39 -5.38 -14.78 -10.12
C THR A 39 -5.36 -15.27 -11.57
N GLY A 40 -4.40 -14.78 -12.36
CA GLY A 40 -4.23 -15.10 -13.77
C GLY A 40 -5.28 -14.49 -14.72
N PRO A 41 -5.15 -14.75 -16.03
CA PRO A 41 -5.94 -14.10 -17.09
C PRO A 41 -7.44 -14.46 -17.06
N GLY A 42 -7.82 -15.50 -16.31
CA GLY A 42 -9.20 -15.95 -16.16
C GLY A 42 -9.81 -15.67 -14.80
N CYS A 43 -9.14 -14.91 -13.93
CA CYS A 43 -9.61 -14.65 -12.56
C CYS A 43 -9.86 -15.96 -11.77
N TRP A 44 -8.90 -16.88 -11.82
CA TRP A 44 -9.02 -18.17 -11.17
C TRP A 44 -8.57 -18.08 -9.71
N LYS A 45 -9.25 -18.83 -8.85
CA LYS A 45 -8.81 -19.01 -7.47
C LYS A 45 -7.57 -19.89 -7.44
N SER A 46 -6.45 -19.33 -7.00
CA SER A 46 -5.22 -20.10 -6.80
C SER A 46 -5.39 -21.15 -5.69
N LYS A 47 -4.54 -22.18 -5.69
CA LYS A 47 -4.51 -23.17 -4.60
C LYS A 47 -4.23 -22.52 -3.24
N GLN A 48 -3.40 -21.48 -3.22
CA GLN A 48 -3.09 -20.70 -2.03
C GLN A 48 -4.34 -20.01 -1.46
N TYR A 49 -5.09 -19.30 -2.30
CA TYR A 49 -6.35 -18.67 -1.89
C TYR A 49 -7.40 -19.70 -1.46
N LEU A 50 -7.52 -20.83 -2.16
CA LEU A 50 -8.43 -21.90 -1.77
C LEU A 50 -8.06 -22.54 -0.41
N ASN A 51 -6.78 -22.62 -0.07
CA ASN A 51 -6.36 -23.06 1.26
C ASN A 51 -6.79 -22.05 2.33
N TRP A 52 -6.67 -20.75 2.05
CA TRP A 52 -7.18 -19.70 2.93
C TRP A 52 -8.69 -19.79 3.12
N GLU A 53 -9.49 -19.93 2.04
CA GLU A 53 -10.94 -20.05 2.15
C GLU A 53 -11.37 -21.24 3.02
N LYS A 54 -10.71 -22.39 2.86
CA LYS A 54 -10.95 -23.59 3.68
C LYS A 54 -10.55 -23.39 5.14
N LEU A 55 -9.46 -22.68 5.40
CA LEU A 55 -9.02 -22.37 6.75
C LEU A 55 -10.06 -21.46 7.40
N LYS A 56 -10.38 -20.35 6.75
CA LYS A 56 -11.37 -19.37 7.19
C LYS A 56 -12.71 -20.02 7.55
N SER A 57 -13.22 -20.93 6.72
CA SER A 57 -14.53 -21.55 6.97
C SER A 57 -14.58 -22.41 8.24
N LYS A 58 -13.43 -22.72 8.85
CA LYS A 58 -13.30 -23.52 10.08
C LYS A 58 -13.08 -22.68 11.34
N LEU A 59 -12.82 -21.38 11.18
CA LEU A 59 -12.43 -20.51 12.29
C LEU A 59 -13.57 -19.58 12.70
N SER A 60 -13.67 -19.35 14.00
CA SER A 60 -14.46 -18.27 14.58
C SER A 60 -13.81 -16.91 14.32
N THR A 61 -14.58 -15.84 14.52
CA THR A 61 -14.06 -14.47 14.44
C THR A 61 -12.88 -14.26 15.38
N ASP A 62 -12.95 -14.76 16.61
CA ASP A 62 -11.89 -14.57 17.62
C ASP A 62 -10.60 -15.30 17.20
N GLU A 63 -10.71 -16.49 16.62
CA GLU A 63 -9.56 -17.20 16.05
C GLU A 63 -8.93 -16.45 14.87
N ILE A 64 -9.74 -15.81 14.01
CA ILE A 64 -9.23 -14.94 12.94
C ILE A 64 -8.53 -13.70 13.53
N VAL A 65 -9.06 -13.11 14.61
CA VAL A 65 -8.39 -12.02 15.33
C VAL A 65 -7.03 -12.47 15.87
N GLU A 66 -6.92 -13.68 16.41
CA GLU A 66 -5.62 -14.22 16.85
C GLU A 66 -4.67 -14.50 15.67
N LEU A 67 -5.18 -15.02 14.55
CA LEU A 67 -4.37 -15.17 13.33
C LEU A 67 -3.89 -13.83 12.75
N SER A 68 -4.65 -12.74 12.92
CA SER A 68 -4.21 -11.39 12.54
C SER A 68 -3.07 -10.83 13.42
N LYS A 69 -2.54 -11.63 14.34
CA LYS A 69 -1.31 -11.36 15.10
C LYS A 69 -0.22 -12.42 14.89
N HIS A 70 -0.43 -13.34 13.94
CA HIS A 70 0.45 -14.48 13.70
C HIS A 70 1.88 -14.05 13.32
N GLN A 71 2.85 -14.92 13.61
CA GLN A 71 4.26 -14.64 13.35
C GLN A 71 4.56 -14.54 11.85
N ASN A 72 4.04 -15.47 11.05
CA ASN A 72 4.12 -15.41 9.60
C ASN A 72 3.27 -14.25 9.03
N PRO A 73 3.85 -13.35 8.21
CA PRO A 73 3.19 -12.15 7.71
C PRO A 73 2.07 -12.43 6.69
N VAL A 74 2.14 -13.52 5.93
CA VAL A 74 1.10 -13.90 4.96
C VAL A 74 -0.17 -14.36 5.67
N ILE A 75 -0.04 -15.24 6.67
CA ILE A 75 -1.17 -15.67 7.52
C ILE A 75 -1.84 -14.45 8.16
N ARG A 76 -1.02 -13.55 8.68
CA ARG A 76 -1.50 -12.34 9.34
C ARG A 76 -2.26 -11.43 8.37
N THR A 77 -1.72 -11.24 7.18
CA THR A 77 -2.32 -10.41 6.13
C THR A 77 -3.66 -10.99 5.67
N TYR A 78 -3.74 -12.30 5.42
CA TYR A 78 -5.00 -12.98 5.12
C TYR A 78 -6.06 -12.79 6.20
N ALA A 79 -5.68 -12.96 7.47
CA ALA A 79 -6.60 -12.76 8.58
C ALA A 79 -7.05 -11.29 8.70
N ALA A 80 -6.12 -10.35 8.52
CA ALA A 80 -6.41 -8.92 8.55
C ALA A 80 -7.39 -8.49 7.44
N THR A 81 -7.19 -8.95 6.21
CA THR A 81 -8.09 -8.62 5.09
C THR A 81 -9.49 -9.19 5.31
N GLU A 82 -9.61 -10.40 5.86
CA GLU A 82 -10.93 -10.96 6.23
C GLU A 82 -11.65 -10.15 7.31
N LEU A 83 -10.92 -9.69 8.35
CA LEU A 83 -11.50 -8.85 9.40
C LEU A 83 -11.96 -7.50 8.85
N ILE A 84 -11.23 -6.96 7.87
CA ILE A 84 -11.60 -5.75 7.13
C ILE A 84 -12.88 -5.97 6.34
N GLN A 85 -12.94 -7.01 5.50
CA GLN A 85 -14.09 -7.29 4.65
C GLN A 85 -15.35 -7.55 5.46
N THR A 86 -15.23 -8.26 6.58
CA THR A 86 -16.36 -8.53 7.47
C THR A 86 -16.68 -7.39 8.44
N SER A 87 -15.85 -6.34 8.49
CA SER A 87 -15.96 -5.21 9.44
C SER A 87 -16.02 -5.65 10.90
N LYS A 88 -15.42 -6.80 11.24
CA LYS A 88 -15.49 -7.42 12.57
C LYS A 88 -14.39 -6.95 13.53
N TYR A 89 -13.42 -6.17 13.03
CA TYR A 89 -12.35 -5.63 13.87
C TYR A 89 -11.93 -4.23 13.39
N PRO A 90 -11.56 -3.31 14.29
CA PRO A 90 -11.17 -1.95 13.89
C PRO A 90 -9.88 -1.96 13.06
N LEU A 91 -9.94 -1.40 11.83
CA LEU A 91 -8.78 -1.24 10.95
C LEU A 91 -7.62 -0.54 11.66
N SER A 92 -7.93 0.50 12.43
CA SER A 92 -6.94 1.26 13.20
C SER A 92 -6.08 0.39 14.11
N LYS A 93 -6.63 -0.67 14.71
CA LYS A 93 -5.85 -1.61 15.52
C LYS A 93 -4.97 -2.53 14.66
N ILE A 94 -5.51 -3.02 13.55
CA ILE A 94 -4.78 -3.89 12.60
C ILE A 94 -3.59 -3.13 12.03
N LEU A 95 -3.82 -1.96 11.44
CA LEU A 95 -2.78 -1.17 10.80
C LEU A 95 -1.70 -0.74 11.80
N ASN A 96 -2.08 -0.32 13.01
CA ASN A 96 -1.10 0.05 14.03
C ASN A 96 -0.19 -1.13 14.43
N PHE A 97 -0.73 -2.35 14.47
CA PHE A 97 0.08 -3.56 14.71
C PHE A 97 1.05 -3.83 13.56
N GLU A 98 0.60 -3.72 12.30
CA GLU A 98 1.47 -3.97 11.15
C GLU A 98 2.61 -2.97 11.04
N LEU A 99 2.33 -1.70 11.35
CA LEU A 99 3.37 -0.67 11.37
C LEU A 99 4.43 -0.90 12.46
N THR A 100 4.13 -1.65 13.52
CA THR A 100 5.14 -2.05 14.53
C THR A 100 5.85 -3.34 14.17
N LYS A 101 5.35 -4.09 13.19
CA LYS A 101 5.93 -5.35 12.73
C LYS A 101 6.01 -5.39 11.20
N PRO A 102 6.76 -4.45 10.60
CA PRO A 102 6.81 -4.32 9.15
C PRO A 102 7.33 -5.60 8.52
N ALA A 103 6.66 -6.04 7.46
CA ALA A 103 7.09 -7.15 6.64
C ALA A 103 6.76 -6.84 5.19
N LEU A 104 7.64 -7.30 4.29
CA LEU A 104 7.35 -7.38 2.86
C LEU A 104 6.87 -8.80 2.57
N ILE A 105 5.82 -8.91 1.76
CA ILE A 105 5.29 -10.18 1.28
C ILE A 105 5.15 -10.12 -0.23
N GLU A 106 5.34 -11.26 -0.88
CA GLU A 106 4.98 -11.40 -2.28
C GLU A 106 3.44 -11.43 -2.39
N THR A 107 2.89 -10.61 -3.26
CA THR A 107 1.46 -10.52 -3.55
C THR A 107 1.19 -10.99 -4.97
N LEU A 108 0.03 -11.61 -5.18
CA LEU A 108 -0.47 -11.95 -6.50
C LEU A 108 -1.93 -11.50 -6.60
N ASP A 109 -2.16 -10.44 -7.39
CA ASP A 109 -3.49 -9.91 -7.69
C ASP A 109 -3.72 -9.87 -9.20
N GLY A 110 -4.68 -10.68 -9.67
CA GLY A 110 -4.87 -10.92 -11.09
C GLY A 110 -3.61 -11.48 -11.73
N CYS A 111 -3.08 -10.78 -12.74
CA CYS A 111 -1.85 -11.16 -13.44
C CYS A 111 -0.60 -10.43 -12.90
N LEU A 112 -0.74 -9.67 -11.82
CA LEU A 112 0.32 -8.82 -11.27
C LEU A 112 0.88 -9.49 -10.01
N GLY A 113 2.16 -9.84 -10.06
CA GLY A 113 2.95 -10.24 -8.90
C GLY A 113 3.84 -9.08 -8.47
N ASP A 114 3.91 -8.80 -7.18
CA ASP A 114 4.74 -7.72 -6.63
C ASP A 114 5.20 -8.04 -5.19
N TYR A 115 6.08 -7.21 -4.62
CA TYR A 115 6.43 -7.24 -3.21
C TYR A 115 5.84 -6.02 -2.50
N GLU A 116 4.85 -6.25 -1.64
CA GLU A 116 4.17 -5.18 -0.91
C GLU A 116 4.41 -5.27 0.59
N SER A 117 4.43 -4.12 1.27
CA SER A 117 4.40 -4.11 2.73
C SER A 117 3.05 -4.60 3.24
N THR A 118 3.02 -5.39 4.31
CA THR A 118 1.76 -5.88 4.91
C THR A 118 0.82 -4.73 5.28
N SER A 119 1.38 -3.61 5.76
CA SER A 119 0.64 -2.38 6.01
C SER A 119 0.02 -1.77 4.76
N SER A 120 0.70 -1.84 3.61
CA SER A 120 0.17 -1.34 2.32
C SER A 120 -1.02 -2.18 1.88
N VAL A 121 -0.88 -3.52 1.88
CA VAL A 121 -1.97 -4.44 1.53
C VAL A 121 -3.20 -4.19 2.40
N ILE A 122 -3.00 -4.09 3.73
CA ILE A 122 -4.08 -3.90 4.70
C ILE A 122 -4.77 -2.54 4.57
N TYR A 123 -4.02 -1.47 4.35
CA TYR A 123 -4.60 -0.15 4.11
C TYR A 123 -5.38 -0.12 2.79
N ASN A 124 -4.80 -0.69 1.72
CA ASN A 124 -5.42 -0.74 0.40
C ASN A 124 -6.71 -1.56 0.40
N GLU A 125 -6.75 -2.67 1.13
CA GLU A 125 -7.93 -3.50 1.26
C GLU A 125 -9.13 -2.70 1.80
N TYR A 126 -8.93 -1.97 2.90
CA TYR A 126 -10.01 -1.16 3.46
C TYR A 126 -10.34 0.04 2.59
N TRP A 127 -9.33 0.70 2.01
CA TRP A 127 -9.54 1.81 1.09
C TRP A 127 -10.33 1.40 -0.16
N ASN A 128 -10.11 0.19 -0.68
CA ASN A 128 -10.89 -0.37 -1.78
C ASN A 128 -12.31 -0.75 -1.33
N LYS A 129 -12.45 -1.41 -0.18
CA LYS A 129 -13.76 -1.75 0.41
C LYS A 129 -14.69 -0.55 0.48
N ILE A 130 -14.26 0.54 1.12
CA ILE A 130 -15.10 1.75 1.26
C ILE A 130 -15.42 2.40 -0.09
N ARG A 131 -14.51 2.32 -1.07
CA ARG A 131 -14.75 2.86 -2.41
C ARG A 131 -15.79 2.05 -3.14
N PHE A 132 -15.70 0.73 -3.11
CA PHE A 132 -16.69 -0.14 -3.77
C PHE A 132 -18.06 -0.04 -3.09
N GLU A 133 -18.14 0.02 -1.77
CA GLU A 133 -19.38 0.29 -1.04
C GLU A 133 -20.01 1.64 -1.44
N ALA A 134 -19.19 2.64 -1.81
CA ALA A 134 -19.69 3.93 -2.28
C ALA A 134 -20.37 3.87 -3.64
N LEU A 135 -20.08 2.85 -4.46
CA LEU A 135 -20.58 2.74 -5.83
C LEU A 135 -21.98 2.13 -5.91
N GLU A 136 -22.49 1.57 -4.82
CA GLU A 136 -23.83 0.97 -4.79
C GLU A 136 -24.89 2.00 -5.22
N GLY A 137 -25.66 1.68 -6.27
CA GLY A 137 -26.69 2.57 -6.81
C GLY A 137 -26.18 3.82 -7.55
N THR A 138 -24.89 3.89 -7.88
CA THR A 138 -24.29 5.04 -8.59
C THR A 138 -24.35 4.88 -10.12
N SER A 139 -24.46 6.01 -10.83
CA SER A 139 -24.40 6.08 -12.30
C SER A 139 -23.14 5.44 -12.88
N ASN A 140 -23.24 4.90 -14.11
CA ASN A 140 -22.11 4.31 -14.84
C ASN A 140 -21.10 5.32 -15.40
N ASN A 141 -21.23 6.60 -15.08
CA ASN A 141 -20.27 7.63 -15.46
C ASN A 141 -19.03 7.65 -14.55
N ASP A 142 -17.84 7.54 -15.13
CA ASP A 142 -16.58 7.43 -14.37
C ASP A 142 -16.25 8.66 -13.53
N SER A 143 -16.57 9.87 -13.99
CA SER A 143 -16.37 11.10 -13.21
C SER A 143 -17.25 11.11 -11.95
N ILE A 144 -18.51 10.66 -12.08
CA ILE A 144 -19.42 10.53 -10.95
C ILE A 144 -18.92 9.45 -9.98
N LYS A 145 -18.52 8.26 -10.48
CA LYS A 145 -17.94 7.19 -9.67
C LYS A 145 -16.75 7.69 -8.85
N ASN A 146 -15.80 8.36 -9.50
CA ASN A 146 -14.61 8.90 -8.85
C ASN A 146 -14.95 9.93 -7.76
N LEU A 147 -15.90 10.83 -8.04
CA LEU A 147 -16.35 11.82 -7.06
C LEU A 147 -17.00 11.16 -5.84
N VAL A 148 -17.86 10.16 -6.03
CA VAL A 148 -18.57 9.48 -4.93
C VAL A 148 -17.58 8.66 -4.08
N MET A 149 -16.69 7.90 -4.71
CA MET A 149 -15.61 7.17 -4.04
C MET A 149 -14.74 8.10 -3.18
N SER A 150 -14.27 9.22 -3.75
CA SER A 150 -13.43 10.20 -3.04
C SER A 150 -14.18 10.83 -1.86
N LYS A 151 -15.45 11.20 -2.03
CA LYS A 151 -16.28 11.73 -0.95
C LYS A 151 -16.44 10.73 0.20
N LYS A 152 -16.66 9.45 -0.11
CA LYS A 152 -16.79 8.39 0.90
C LYS A 152 -15.51 8.22 1.70
N VAL A 153 -14.35 8.08 1.04
CA VAL A 153 -13.04 7.95 1.70
C VAL A 153 -12.75 9.14 2.62
N LYS A 154 -13.02 10.36 2.14
CA LYS A 154 -12.79 11.59 2.89
C LYS A 154 -13.68 11.71 4.13
N ALA A 155 -14.92 11.22 4.06
CA ALA A 155 -15.88 11.26 5.16
C ALA A 155 -15.70 10.10 6.16
N ASP A 156 -15.04 9.01 5.76
CA ASP A 156 -14.92 7.82 6.58
C ASP A 156 -14.04 8.04 7.82
N ILE A 157 -14.56 7.63 8.98
CA ILE A 157 -13.98 7.87 10.31
C ILE A 157 -12.79 6.94 10.57
N GLU A 158 -12.89 5.65 10.21
CA GLU A 158 -11.79 4.72 10.40
C GLU A 158 -10.65 5.04 9.43
N MET A 159 -10.95 5.49 8.21
CA MET A 159 -9.93 6.05 7.33
C MET A 159 -9.25 7.27 7.90
N LYS A 160 -10.02 8.19 8.49
CA LYS A 160 -9.41 9.36 9.14
C LYS A 160 -8.43 8.94 10.24
N LYS A 161 -8.80 7.96 11.07
CA LYS A 161 -7.94 7.45 12.15
C LYS A 161 -6.68 6.78 11.60
N THR A 162 -6.81 5.98 10.54
CA THR A 162 -5.68 5.24 9.97
C THR A 162 -4.73 6.12 9.18
N ASP A 163 -5.25 7.13 8.48
CA ASP A 163 -4.43 8.20 7.91
C ASP A 163 -3.62 8.90 9.01
N SER A 164 -4.22 9.22 10.16
CA SER A 164 -3.50 9.78 11.31
C SER A 164 -2.41 8.84 11.84
N ILE A 165 -2.69 7.54 11.94
CA ILE A 165 -1.72 6.54 12.40
C ILE A 165 -0.51 6.49 11.45
N ILE A 166 -0.73 6.55 10.14
CA ILE A 166 0.35 6.62 9.14
C ILE A 166 1.18 7.89 9.33
N ILE A 167 0.54 9.06 9.32
CA ILE A 167 1.21 10.35 9.39
C ILE A 167 2.04 10.48 10.68
N PHE A 168 1.50 10.03 11.82
CA PHE A 168 2.16 10.12 13.12
C PHE A 168 2.96 8.87 13.50
N SER A 169 3.12 7.91 12.59
CA SER A 169 3.94 6.73 12.84
C SER A 169 5.38 7.15 13.13
N LYS A 170 5.97 6.54 14.17
CA LYS A 170 7.40 6.67 14.49
C LYS A 170 8.24 5.64 13.73
N ASN A 171 7.62 4.61 13.19
CA ASN A 171 8.29 3.58 12.41
C ASN A 171 8.35 4.00 10.94
N LYS A 172 9.30 3.45 10.18
CA LYS A 172 9.37 3.65 8.72
C LYS A 172 8.07 3.15 8.12
N VAL A 173 7.37 4.05 7.41
CA VAL A 173 6.16 3.73 6.65
C VAL A 173 6.53 3.67 5.19
N ASP A 174 5.85 2.79 4.46
CA ASP A 174 5.86 2.74 3.00
C ASP A 174 5.48 4.13 2.42
N PRO A 175 6.34 4.76 1.58
CA PRO A 175 6.05 6.07 0.99
C PRO A 175 4.70 6.13 0.24
N LEU A 176 4.26 5.02 -0.37
CA LEU A 176 2.96 4.97 -1.05
C LEU A 176 1.79 5.18 -0.09
N LEU A 177 1.94 4.80 1.19
CA LEU A 177 0.95 5.05 2.23
C LEU A 177 0.89 6.52 2.63
N TYR A 178 2.03 7.23 2.67
CA TYR A 178 2.01 8.69 2.85
C TYR A 178 1.28 9.36 1.68
N GLY A 179 1.56 8.92 0.44
CA GLY A 179 0.85 9.31 -0.77
C GLY A 179 -0.67 9.26 -0.60
N LYS A 180 -1.18 8.09 -0.24
CA LYS A 180 -2.62 7.87 -0.05
C LYS A 180 -3.18 8.67 1.11
N ALA A 181 -2.57 8.58 2.29
CA ALA A 181 -3.04 9.26 3.49
C ALA A 181 -3.13 10.78 3.27
N LEU A 182 -2.08 11.41 2.72
CA LEU A 182 -2.04 12.84 2.48
C LEU A 182 -2.97 13.30 1.33
N SER A 183 -3.29 12.42 0.38
CA SER A 183 -4.21 12.73 -0.73
C SER A 183 -5.70 12.65 -0.37
N ASN A 184 -6.07 11.86 0.64
CA ASN A 184 -7.48 11.61 0.97
C ASN A 184 -8.23 12.86 1.44
N ARG A 185 -7.54 13.81 2.08
CA ARG A 185 -8.16 14.97 2.73
C ARG A 185 -7.16 16.08 3.02
N THR A 186 -7.68 17.28 3.26
CA THR A 186 -6.93 18.36 3.90
C THR A 186 -7.05 18.21 5.41
N TYR A 187 -5.92 18.16 6.09
CA TYR A 187 -5.75 18.02 7.53
C TYR A 187 -5.81 19.37 8.25
N SER A 188 -6.07 19.33 9.56
CA SER A 188 -5.96 20.52 10.40
C SER A 188 -4.49 20.92 10.58
N ARG A 189 -4.22 22.19 10.88
CA ARG A 189 -2.85 22.73 11.04
C ARG A 189 -1.99 21.95 12.05
N GLY A 190 -2.60 21.28 13.03
CA GLY A 190 -1.89 20.43 13.99
C GLY A 190 -1.12 19.26 13.37
N TYR A 191 -1.41 18.89 12.11
CA TYR A 191 -0.68 17.86 11.38
C TYR A 191 0.57 18.42 10.70
N ASN A 192 0.60 19.73 10.42
CA ASN A 192 1.61 20.30 9.53
C ASN A 192 3.03 20.18 10.10
N SER A 193 3.21 20.25 11.42
CA SER A 193 4.53 20.06 12.04
C SER A 193 5.08 18.66 11.76
N ARG A 194 4.23 17.63 11.87
CA ARG A 194 4.60 16.25 11.55
C ARG A 194 4.85 16.06 10.05
N ILE A 195 4.01 16.62 9.20
CA ILE A 195 4.21 16.55 7.74
C ILE A 195 5.50 17.26 7.33
N LEU A 196 5.82 18.40 7.96
CA LEU A 196 7.09 19.09 7.72
C LEU A 196 8.28 18.24 8.18
N GLU A 197 8.15 17.52 9.29
CA GLU A 197 9.19 16.59 9.75
C GLU A 197 9.45 15.47 8.72
N LEU A 198 8.40 14.94 8.07
CA LEU A 198 8.54 13.94 7.01
C LEU A 198 9.43 14.47 5.87
N LEU A 199 9.16 15.69 5.38
CA LEU A 199 10.02 16.34 4.40
C LEU A 199 11.46 16.51 4.92
N LEU A 200 11.63 17.14 6.09
CA LEU A 200 12.93 17.61 6.54
C LEU A 200 13.89 16.50 7.00
N ASN A 201 13.35 15.33 7.39
CA ASN A 201 14.12 14.22 7.93
C ASN A 201 14.15 13.00 7.01
N TYR A 202 13.15 12.84 6.13
CA TYR A 202 13.03 11.66 5.26
C TYR A 202 13.05 12.01 3.77
N ASN A 203 13.17 13.29 3.41
CA ASN A 203 13.11 13.75 2.02
C ASN A 203 11.83 13.29 1.30
N ASP A 204 10.71 13.26 2.03
CA ASP A 204 9.43 12.79 1.49
C ASP A 204 8.80 13.88 0.58
N PHE A 205 8.72 13.59 -0.72
CA PHE A 205 8.17 14.55 -1.69
C PHE A 205 6.66 14.71 -1.54
N VAL A 206 5.95 13.66 -1.12
CA VAL A 206 4.49 13.73 -0.89
C VAL A 206 4.19 14.76 0.21
N ALA A 207 4.96 14.76 1.29
CA ALA A 207 4.84 15.69 2.39
C ALA A 207 5.14 17.14 1.95
N PHE A 208 6.19 17.33 1.15
CA PHE A 208 6.48 18.62 0.52
C PHE A 208 5.31 19.09 -0.35
N ASN A 209 4.85 18.25 -1.28
CA ASN A 209 3.79 18.58 -2.22
C ASN A 209 2.48 18.93 -1.48
N TYR A 210 2.15 18.18 -0.42
CA TYR A 210 1.00 18.47 0.43
C TYR A 210 1.09 19.87 1.06
N LEU A 211 2.22 20.19 1.71
CA LEU A 211 2.40 21.49 2.37
C LEU A 211 2.47 22.64 1.36
N ASN A 212 3.12 22.44 0.23
CA ASN A 212 3.22 23.42 -0.84
C ASN A 212 1.85 23.71 -1.48
N LYS A 213 1.02 22.68 -1.68
CA LYS A 213 -0.33 22.85 -2.24
C LYS A 213 -1.28 23.60 -1.29
N HIS A 214 -1.20 23.35 0.01
CA HIS A 214 -2.19 23.83 0.97
C HIS A 214 -1.74 25.02 1.81
N TYR A 215 -0.43 25.20 2.00
CA TYR A 215 0.17 26.21 2.87
C TYR A 215 1.45 26.84 2.25
N PRO A 216 1.48 27.21 0.95
CA PRO A 216 2.72 27.60 0.26
C PRO A 216 3.44 28.78 0.91
N LYS A 217 2.68 29.81 1.33
CA LYS A 217 3.25 31.02 1.95
C LYS A 217 3.78 30.78 3.36
N GLU A 218 3.23 29.80 4.08
CA GLU A 218 3.59 29.53 5.48
C GLU A 218 4.92 28.77 5.58
N TYR A 219 5.24 27.96 4.58
CA TYR A 219 6.42 27.08 4.57
C TYR A 219 7.49 27.46 3.52
N ASP A 220 7.30 28.53 2.74
CA ASP A 220 8.25 28.96 1.68
C ASP A 220 9.69 29.08 2.20
N LEU A 221 9.89 29.71 3.37
CA LEU A 221 11.22 29.87 3.95
C LEU A 221 11.85 28.51 4.30
N GLN A 222 11.06 27.60 4.89
CA GLN A 222 11.50 26.26 5.26
C GLN A 222 11.86 25.44 4.02
N PHE A 223 11.07 25.53 2.94
CA PHE A 223 11.36 24.85 1.67
C PHE A 223 12.64 25.37 1.04
N ARG A 224 12.78 26.70 0.91
CA ARG A 224 14.00 27.32 0.37
C ARG A 224 15.23 26.95 1.18
N THR A 225 15.10 26.90 2.50
CA THR A 225 16.17 26.46 3.40
C THR A 225 16.51 25.00 3.17
N TYR A 226 15.52 24.11 3.10
CA TYR A 226 15.72 22.69 2.82
C TYR A 226 16.46 22.46 1.50
N PHE A 227 16.02 23.09 0.41
CA PHE A 227 16.67 22.93 -0.90
C PHE A 227 18.12 23.41 -0.93
N LYS A 228 18.41 24.52 -0.23
CA LYS A 228 19.76 25.11 -0.20
C LYS A 228 20.73 24.40 0.75
N THR A 229 20.24 23.75 1.80
CA THR A 229 21.09 23.26 2.90
C THR A 229 21.09 21.75 3.09
N LYS A 230 20.02 21.05 2.66
CA LYS A 230 19.86 19.61 2.89
C LYS A 230 19.72 18.83 1.58
N PHE A 231 18.88 19.29 0.67
CA PHE A 231 18.52 18.52 -0.54
C PHE A 231 19.71 18.13 -1.41
N LEU A 232 20.70 19.01 -1.55
CA LEU A 232 21.93 18.73 -2.33
C LEU A 232 22.79 17.60 -1.75
N ASP A 233 22.62 17.27 -0.46
CA ASP A 233 23.34 16.21 0.25
C ASP A 233 22.44 15.00 0.57
N ALA A 234 21.13 15.15 0.41
CA ALA A 234 20.17 14.07 0.59
C ALA A 234 20.46 12.92 -0.39
N LYS A 235 20.32 11.68 0.08
CA LYS A 235 20.48 10.48 -0.74
C LYS A 235 19.12 9.89 -1.07
N PHE A 236 19.02 9.33 -2.27
CA PHE A 236 17.83 8.65 -2.77
C PHE A 236 18.29 7.31 -3.34
N GLU A 237 18.29 6.26 -2.53
CA GLU A 237 18.96 4.98 -2.82
C GLU A 237 17.98 3.89 -3.22
N THR A 238 16.73 3.96 -2.73
CA THR A 238 15.67 3.01 -3.06
C THR A 238 14.80 3.50 -4.23
N GLU A 239 14.11 2.60 -4.90
CA GLU A 239 13.19 2.94 -6.00
C GLU A 239 12.16 4.01 -5.60
N ASN A 240 11.54 3.87 -4.43
CA ASN A 240 10.61 4.87 -3.88
C ASN A 240 11.26 6.24 -3.67
N GLU A 241 12.50 6.27 -3.18
CA GLU A 241 13.23 7.53 -2.99
C GLU A 241 13.62 8.15 -4.34
N ILE A 242 13.87 7.35 -5.38
CA ILE A 242 14.12 7.88 -6.73
C ILE A 242 12.86 8.59 -7.27
N TYR A 243 11.65 8.08 -6.97
CA TYR A 243 10.41 8.78 -7.29
C TYR A 243 10.26 10.10 -6.51
N ASP A 244 10.66 10.14 -5.23
CA ASP A 244 10.70 11.39 -4.45
C ASP A 244 11.67 12.41 -5.09
N LEU A 245 12.87 11.95 -5.48
CA LEU A 245 13.85 12.77 -6.19
C LEU A 245 13.27 13.33 -7.47
N LEU A 246 12.64 12.51 -8.30
CA LEU A 246 11.98 12.95 -9.54
C LEU A 246 10.95 14.05 -9.26
N GLY A 247 10.09 13.85 -8.25
CA GLY A 247 9.11 14.86 -7.84
C GLY A 247 9.74 16.19 -7.43
N PHE A 248 10.83 16.17 -6.66
CA PHE A 248 11.56 17.38 -6.31
C PHE A 248 12.19 18.04 -7.54
N ILE A 249 12.80 17.26 -8.44
CA ILE A 249 13.40 17.79 -9.66
C ILE A 249 12.33 18.48 -10.50
N ASP A 250 11.20 17.82 -10.76
CA ASP A 250 10.05 18.39 -11.49
C ASP A 250 9.63 19.74 -10.89
N PHE A 251 9.40 19.78 -9.57
CA PHE A 251 9.05 21.03 -8.89
C PHE A 251 10.10 22.13 -9.08
N LEU A 252 11.38 21.80 -8.93
CA LEU A 252 12.46 22.78 -8.98
C LEU A 252 12.69 23.31 -10.41
N VAL A 253 12.56 22.47 -11.43
CA VAL A 253 12.79 22.87 -12.84
C VAL A 253 11.61 23.62 -13.44
N GLU A 254 10.39 23.33 -12.98
CA GLU A 254 9.17 24.08 -13.34
C GLU A 254 9.08 25.45 -12.66
N SER A 255 9.86 25.70 -11.60
CA SER A 255 9.89 26.99 -10.91
C SER A 255 10.38 28.14 -11.80
N GLU A 256 9.79 29.33 -11.68
CA GLU A 256 10.33 30.54 -12.33
C GLU A 256 11.64 31.04 -11.68
N ASP A 257 11.99 30.54 -10.49
CA ASP A 257 13.19 30.91 -9.77
C ASP A 257 14.43 30.22 -10.33
N SER A 258 15.30 30.98 -11.00
CA SER A 258 16.52 30.46 -11.63
C SER A 258 17.49 29.80 -10.64
N ASP A 259 17.47 30.18 -9.36
CA ASP A 259 18.32 29.55 -8.35
C ASP A 259 17.80 28.17 -7.97
N LEU A 260 16.48 27.97 -7.92
CA LEU A 260 15.89 26.64 -7.71
C LEU A 260 16.20 25.70 -8.88
N LYS A 261 16.14 26.18 -10.12
CA LYS A 261 16.56 25.39 -11.30
C LYS A 261 18.03 24.95 -11.20
N LYS A 262 18.92 25.85 -10.78
CA LYS A 262 20.35 25.51 -10.58
C LYS A 262 20.53 24.45 -9.50
N ILE A 263 19.75 24.48 -8.42
CA ILE A 263 19.80 23.45 -7.37
C ILE A 263 19.45 22.08 -7.95
N ALA A 264 18.40 21.96 -8.77
CA ALA A 264 18.04 20.70 -9.44
C ALA A 264 19.20 20.16 -10.30
N ILE A 265 19.77 21.01 -11.15
CA ILE A 265 20.90 20.63 -12.02
C ILE A 265 22.11 20.19 -11.18
N ASN A 266 22.42 20.91 -10.10
CA ASN A 266 23.54 20.57 -9.22
C ASN A 266 23.30 19.25 -8.48
N LYS A 267 22.06 18.95 -8.07
CA LYS A 267 21.71 17.68 -7.46
C LYS A 267 21.97 16.51 -8.43
N LEU A 268 21.49 16.63 -9.67
CA LEU A 268 21.66 15.59 -10.69
C LEU A 268 23.12 15.42 -11.14
N LYS A 269 23.95 16.47 -11.10
CA LYS A 269 25.39 16.36 -11.39
C LYS A 269 26.21 15.71 -10.28
N LYS A 270 25.71 15.76 -9.05
CA LYS A 270 26.42 15.29 -7.86
C LYS A 270 26.10 13.84 -7.51
N ASP A 271 24.92 13.37 -7.89
CA ASP A 271 24.39 12.05 -7.57
C ASP A 271 24.07 11.30 -8.86
N ASP A 272 24.34 10.00 -8.89
CA ASP A 272 24.10 9.11 -10.03
C ASP A 272 22.88 8.20 -9.81
N SER A 273 22.21 8.29 -8.65
CA SER A 273 21.06 7.44 -8.30
C SER A 273 19.91 7.50 -9.30
N TRP A 274 19.76 8.62 -10.01
CA TRP A 274 18.74 8.85 -11.02
C TRP A 274 19.04 8.19 -12.37
N LYS A 275 20.27 7.69 -12.61
CA LYS A 275 20.68 7.16 -13.92
C LYS A 275 19.90 5.92 -14.35
N ALA A 276 19.40 5.11 -13.42
CA ALA A 276 18.54 3.98 -13.74
C ALA A 276 17.24 4.43 -14.42
N GLU A 277 16.78 5.65 -14.12
CA GLU A 277 15.56 6.27 -14.64
C GLU A 277 15.88 7.51 -15.51
N GLU A 278 17.06 7.54 -16.15
CA GLU A 278 17.58 8.70 -16.89
C GLU A 278 16.55 9.30 -17.87
N ASP A 279 15.81 8.45 -18.57
CA ASP A 279 14.76 8.86 -19.51
C ASP A 279 13.69 9.77 -18.88
N TRP A 280 13.30 9.53 -17.62
CA TRP A 280 12.31 10.35 -16.93
C TRP A 280 12.85 11.72 -16.55
N PHE A 281 14.07 11.75 -16.01
CA PHE A 281 14.73 12.99 -15.62
C PHE A 281 15.04 13.86 -16.84
N MET A 282 15.55 13.26 -17.93
CA MET A 282 15.85 13.99 -19.15
C MET A 282 14.58 14.58 -19.79
N LYS A 283 13.47 13.82 -19.85
CA LYS A 283 12.18 14.34 -20.32
C LYS A 283 11.70 15.55 -19.49
N SER A 284 11.88 15.51 -18.18
CA SER A 284 11.52 16.63 -17.30
C SER A 284 12.36 17.89 -17.60
N LEU A 285 13.68 17.73 -17.76
CA LEU A 285 14.59 18.82 -18.09
C LEU A 285 14.29 19.41 -19.46
N GLU A 286 14.09 18.57 -20.48
CA GLU A 286 13.77 18.98 -21.85
C GLU A 286 12.45 19.75 -21.94
N LYS A 287 11.40 19.27 -21.26
CA LYS A 287 10.10 19.95 -21.16
C LYS A 287 10.25 21.38 -20.63
N ASN A 288 11.23 21.62 -19.78
CA ASN A 288 11.51 22.91 -19.15
C ASN A 288 12.63 23.70 -19.85
N GLY A 289 13.06 23.27 -21.05
CA GLY A 289 14.06 23.95 -21.87
C GLY A 289 15.48 23.89 -21.29
N ILE A 290 15.75 22.95 -20.39
CA ILE A 290 17.07 22.77 -19.76
C ILE A 290 17.83 21.74 -20.58
N LYS A 291 19.03 22.12 -21.04
CA LYS A 291 20.01 21.19 -21.63
C LYS A 291 20.96 20.75 -20.53
N PHE A 292 21.00 19.44 -20.28
CA PHE A 292 21.79 18.82 -19.22
C PHE A 292 23.11 18.26 -19.77
#